data_AF-A0AAU2E087-F1
#
_entry.id   AF-A0AAU2E087-F1
#
_cell.length_a   1.000
_cell.length_b   1.000
_cell.length_c   1.000
_cell.angle_alpha   90.00
_cell.angle_beta   90.00
_cell.angle_gamma   90.00
#
_symmetry.space_group_name_H-M   'P 1'
#
loop_
_entity.id
_entity.type
_entity.pdbx_description
1 polymer ?
#
loop_
_entity_poly.entity_id
_entity_poly.type
_entity_poly.pdbx_seq_one_letter_code
_entity_poly.pdbx_strand_id
1 'polypeptide(L)'
;MAATTYVAYSSADKQWCAVTVRSKPGARVFMEVTLDTWPTSSTPERDAGSYTIFAGPVYKDLPQPGLCMTWSGSIDINYNSDRGLCP
;
A
#
# COMPACT_ATOMS: atom_id res chain seq x y z
N MET A 1 8.96 -15.63 -5.61
CA MET A 1 8.56 -14.43 -6.38
C MET A 1 8.65 -13.24 -5.45
N ALA A 2 9.16 -12.10 -5.90
CA ALA A 2 9.46 -10.96 -5.03
C ALA A 2 8.72 -9.70 -5.51
N ALA A 3 8.36 -8.86 -4.55
CA ALA A 3 7.79 -7.54 -4.77
C ALA A 3 8.28 -6.58 -3.68
N THR A 4 8.14 -5.29 -3.96
CA THR A 4 8.43 -4.20 -3.03
C THR A 4 7.22 -3.29 -2.98
N THR A 5 6.75 -2.99 -1.77
CA THR A 5 5.74 -1.95 -1.56
C THR A 5 6.45 -0.64 -1.31
N TYR A 6 6.12 0.36 -2.14
CA TYR A 6 6.58 1.73 -1.97
C TYR A 6 5.46 2.52 -1.34
N VAL A 7 5.81 3.35 -0.36
CA VAL A 7 4.90 4.27 0.30
C VAL A 7 5.52 5.66 0.28
N ALA A 8 4.75 6.65 -0.14
CA ALA A 8 5.19 8.03 -0.24
C ALA A 8 4.12 8.99 0.28
N TYR A 9 4.57 10.15 0.76
CA TYR A 9 3.71 11.26 1.14
C TYR A 9 3.92 12.44 0.20
N SER A 10 2.83 12.97 -0.35
CA SER A 10 2.84 14.22 -1.11
C SER A 10 2.45 15.37 -0.18
N SER A 11 3.38 16.29 0.09
CA SER A 11 3.09 17.50 0.87
C SER A 11 2.23 18.52 0.11
N ALA A 12 2.24 18.48 -1.23
CA ALA A 12 1.42 19.33 -2.08
C ALA A 12 -0.06 18.93 -2.00
N ASP A 13 -0.34 17.63 -2.07
CA ASP A 13 -1.71 17.09 -2.08
C ASP A 13 -2.21 16.74 -0.66
N LYS A 14 -1.31 16.68 0.32
CA LYS A 14 -1.58 16.21 1.70
C LYS A 14 -2.14 14.79 1.73
N GLN A 15 -1.54 13.90 0.93
CA GLN A 15 -1.98 12.52 0.78
C GLN A 15 -0.81 11.55 0.82
N TRP A 16 -1.09 10.37 1.37
CA TRP A 16 -0.24 9.19 1.28
C TRP A 16 -0.63 8.37 0.07
N CYS A 17 0.36 7.75 -0.58
CA CYS A 17 0.14 6.79 -1.64
C CYS A 17 0.98 5.53 -1.44
N ALA A 18 0.48 4.39 -1.91
CA ALA A 18 1.22 3.14 -1.89
C ALA A 18 1.01 2.33 -3.15
N VAL A 19 2.05 1.61 -3.55
CA VAL A 19 2.04 0.70 -4.71
C VAL A 19 2.89 -0.53 -4.41
N THR A 20 2.38 -1.72 -4.72
CA THR A 20 3.17 -2.96 -4.67
C THR A 20 3.67 -3.26 -6.07
N VAL A 21 4.98 -3.25 -6.28
CA VAL A 21 5.63 -3.49 -7.57
C VAL A 21 6.39 -4.81 -7.52
N ARG A 22 6.10 -5.72 -8.44
CA ARG A 22 6.82 -6.99 -8.52
C ARG A 22 8.20 -6.78 -9.14
N SER A 23 9.21 -7.48 -8.65
CA SER A 23 10.61 -7.27 -9.07
C SER A 23 10.89 -7.72 -10.52
N LYS A 24 10.05 -8.58 -11.10
CA LYS A 24 10.20 -9.08 -12.49
C LYS A 24 8.83 -9.21 -13.18
N PRO A 25 8.50 -8.40 -14.20
CA PRO A 25 7.28 -8.51 -15.02
C PRO A 25 7.08 -9.88 -15.68
N GLY A 26 5.85 -10.18 -16.15
CA GLY A 26 5.50 -11.51 -16.70
C GLY A 26 4.03 -11.89 -16.50
N ALA A 27 3.73 -13.19 -16.41
CA ALA A 27 2.37 -13.73 -16.28
C ALA A 27 1.61 -13.11 -15.11
N ARG A 28 0.27 -12.98 -15.24
CA ARG A 28 -0.57 -12.41 -14.18
C ARG A 28 -0.48 -13.26 -12.92
N VAL A 29 -0.21 -12.62 -11.80
CA VAL A 29 -0.18 -13.23 -10.47
C VAL A 29 -1.00 -12.36 -9.53
N PHE A 30 -1.52 -12.95 -8.45
CA PHE A 30 -2.19 -12.17 -7.43
C PHE A 30 -1.23 -11.14 -6.83
N MET A 31 -1.64 -9.88 -6.78
CA MET A 31 -0.93 -8.82 -6.09
C MET A 31 -1.95 -7.91 -5.40
N GLU A 32 -1.52 -7.32 -4.29
CA GLU A 32 -2.33 -6.41 -3.49
C GLU A 32 -1.47 -5.30 -2.90
N VAL A 33 -2.08 -4.14 -2.73
CA VAL A 33 -1.60 -3.07 -1.85
C VAL A 33 -2.76 -2.54 -1.03
N THR A 34 -2.51 -2.27 0.25
CA THR A 34 -3.47 -1.63 1.14
C THR A 34 -2.82 -0.47 1.89
N LEU A 35 -3.54 0.64 2.02
CA LEU A 35 -3.25 1.75 2.94
C LEU A 35 -4.39 1.93 3.93
N ASP A 36 -4.05 2.02 5.21
CA ASP A 36 -5.02 2.30 6.26
C ASP A 36 -4.36 3.09 7.41
N THR A 37 -5.11 3.32 8.48
CA THR A 37 -4.65 3.99 9.69
C THR A 37 -4.39 3.01 10.85
N TRP A 38 -3.54 3.44 11.77
CA TRP A 38 -3.17 2.76 13.01
C TRP A 38 -3.18 3.80 14.17
N PRO A 39 -3.55 3.44 15.42
CA PRO A 39 -3.94 2.11 15.91
C PRO A 39 -5.37 1.69 15.57
N THR A 40 -6.21 2.62 15.13
CA THR A 40 -7.57 2.32 14.68
C THR A 40 -7.62 2.25 13.17
N SER A 41 -8.20 1.19 12.65
CA SER A 41 -8.52 1.05 11.22
C SER A 41 -9.64 2.03 10.83
N SER A 42 -9.55 2.58 9.63
CA SER A 42 -10.59 3.36 9.00
C SER A 42 -11.18 2.55 7.83
N THR A 43 -11.71 3.19 6.79
CA THR A 43 -11.92 2.48 5.52
C THR A 43 -10.56 2.31 4.83
N PRO A 44 -10.02 1.07 4.71
CA PRO A 44 -8.74 0.86 4.05
C PRO A 44 -8.88 1.10 2.55
N GLU A 45 -7.88 1.76 1.98
CA GLU A 45 -7.73 1.96 0.55
C GLU A 45 -6.96 0.77 -0.02
N ARG A 46 -7.59 0.02 -0.92
CA ARG A 46 -7.09 -1.29 -1.34
C ARG A 46 -7.25 -1.51 -2.83
N ASP A 47 -6.17 -1.97 -3.45
CA ASP A 47 -6.18 -2.53 -4.80
C ASP A 47 -5.66 -3.95 -4.76
N ALA A 48 -6.47 -4.91 -5.22
CA ALA A 48 -6.12 -6.33 -5.25
C ALA A 48 -6.67 -7.01 -6.51
N GLY A 49 -5.85 -7.84 -7.13
CA GLY A 49 -6.20 -8.49 -8.39
C GLY A 49 -5.04 -9.26 -8.99
N SER A 50 -5.21 -9.75 -10.21
CA SER A 50 -4.15 -10.46 -10.94
C SER A 50 -3.41 -9.52 -11.89
N TYR A 51 -2.17 -9.18 -11.54
CA TYR A 51 -1.38 -8.12 -12.19
C TYR A 51 -0.10 -8.65 -12.86
N THR A 52 0.35 -7.95 -13.90
CA THR A 52 1.59 -8.25 -14.63
C THR A 52 2.80 -7.49 -14.10
N ILE A 53 2.59 -6.37 -13.39
CA ILE A 53 3.68 -5.49 -12.91
C ILE A 53 3.39 -4.90 -11.52
N PHE A 54 2.24 -4.28 -11.30
CA PHE A 54 1.95 -3.59 -10.04
C PHE A 54 0.47 -3.64 -9.66
N ALA A 55 0.18 -3.50 -8.37
CA ALA A 55 -1.13 -3.19 -7.80
C ALA A 55 -1.05 -1.80 -7.13
N GLY A 56 -2.05 -0.95 -7.36
CA GLY A 56 -2.09 0.46 -7.01
C GLY A 56 -1.70 1.39 -8.18
N PRO A 57 -1.36 2.67 -7.91
CA PRO A 57 -1.29 3.27 -6.58
C PRO A 57 -2.67 3.43 -5.92
N VAL A 58 -2.73 3.18 -4.63
CA VAL A 58 -3.86 3.59 -3.77
C VAL A 58 -3.48 4.89 -3.05
N TYR A 59 -4.47 5.73 -2.76
CA TYR A 59 -4.28 7.04 -2.15
C TYR A 59 -5.15 7.18 -0.93
N LYS A 60 -4.62 7.80 0.13
CA LYS A 60 -5.37 8.07 1.35
C LYS A 60 -4.96 9.42 1.92
N ASP A 61 -5.94 10.20 2.35
CA ASP A 61 -5.70 11.49 3.01
C ASP A 61 -4.89 11.33 4.31
N LEU A 62 -4.33 12.45 4.79
CA LEU A 62 -3.66 12.49 6.08
C LEU A 62 -4.55 11.90 7.19
N PRO A 63 -3.99 11.03 8.05
CA PRO A 63 -4.72 10.52 9.21
C PRO A 63 -5.06 11.67 10.18
N GLN A 64 -6.13 11.49 10.97
CA GLN A 64 -6.48 12.44 12.03
C GLN A 64 -5.33 12.52 13.07
N PRO A 65 -5.18 13.65 13.80
CA PRO A 65 -4.17 13.77 14.85
C PRO A 65 -4.22 12.61 15.84
N GLY A 66 -3.06 12.02 16.12
CA GLY A 66 -2.93 10.83 16.98
C GLY A 66 -3.08 9.49 16.24
N LEU A 67 -3.35 9.51 14.94
CA LEU A 67 -3.31 8.34 14.07
C LEU A 67 -2.10 8.42 13.13
N CYS A 68 -1.58 7.25 12.75
CA CYS A 68 -0.50 7.11 11.79
C CYS A 68 -0.94 6.17 10.67
N MET A 69 -0.25 6.22 9.53
CA MET A 69 -0.52 5.32 8.43
C MET A 69 0.09 3.94 8.68
N THR A 70 -0.60 2.92 8.18
CA THR A 70 -0.13 1.54 8.04
C THR A 70 -0.32 1.12 6.59
N TRP A 71 0.58 0.28 6.11
CA TRP A 71 0.52 -0.24 4.76
C TRP A 71 0.72 -1.75 4.75
N SER A 72 0.19 -2.40 3.73
CA SER A 72 0.54 -3.77 3.42
C SER A 72 0.65 -3.99 1.92
N GLY A 73 1.37 -5.03 1.55
CA GLY A 73 1.46 -5.49 0.18
C GLY A 73 1.61 -6.99 0.10
N SER A 74 1.00 -7.57 -0.93
CA SER A 74 1.05 -9.00 -1.19
C SER A 74 1.44 -9.30 -2.62
N ILE A 75 2.14 -10.41 -2.81
CA ILE A 75 2.32 -11.06 -4.11
C ILE A 75 2.21 -12.57 -3.93
N ASP A 76 1.21 -13.16 -4.60
CA ASP A 76 0.84 -14.56 -4.41
C ASP A 76 0.58 -14.83 -2.91
N ILE A 77 1.23 -15.84 -2.32
CA ILE A 77 1.13 -16.15 -0.88
C ILE A 77 2.02 -15.28 0.02
N ASN A 78 2.83 -14.38 -0.54
CA ASN A 78 3.79 -13.59 0.22
C ASN A 78 3.14 -12.26 0.64
N TYR A 79 3.23 -11.94 1.92
CA TYR A 79 2.64 -10.74 2.52
C TYR A 79 3.70 -9.99 3.32
N ASN A 80 3.71 -8.66 3.25
CA ASN A 80 4.49 -7.81 4.13
C ASN A 80 3.70 -6.55 4.49
N SER A 81 3.99 -5.98 5.66
CA SER A 81 3.34 -4.77 6.16
C SER A 81 4.19 -4.05 7.18
N ASP A 82 4.02 -2.74 7.28
CA ASP A 82 4.58 -1.93 8.36
C ASP A 82 3.63 -0.80 8.76
N ARG A 83 3.90 -0.18 9.91
CA ARG A 83 3.04 0.84 10.54
C ARG A 83 3.88 1.96 11.16
N GLY A 84 3.20 3.03 11.57
CA GLY A 84 3.83 4.14 12.29
C GLY A 84 4.35 5.25 11.38
N LEU A 85 3.81 5.33 10.16
CA LEU A 85 4.03 6.46 9.25
C LEU A 85 3.18 7.63 9.71
N CYS A 86 3.66 8.34 10.73
CA CYS A 86 2.99 9.49 11.31
C CYS A 86 3.34 10.77 10.50
N PRO A 87 2.40 11.71 10.31
CA PRO A 87 2.67 13.00 9.68
C PRO A 87 3.73 13.84 10.41
#